data_AF-A0A0Q9L6N6-F1
#
_entry.id   AF-A0A0Q9L6N6-F1
#
_cell.length_a   1.000
_cell.length_b   1.000
_cell.length_c   1.000
_cell.angle_alpha   90.00
_cell.angle_beta   90.00
_cell.angle_gamma   90.00
#
_symmetry.space_group_name_H-M   'P 1'
#
loop_
_entity.id
_entity.type
_entity.pdbx_description
1 polymer ?
#
loop_
_entity_poly.entity_id
_entity_poly.type
_entity_poly.pdbx_seq_one_letter_code
_entity_poly.pdbx_strand_id
1 'polypeptide(L)'
;MHDTVIQFRGTIYEEGYGLLAQRVMRDKNINPTAKAIYAYLCSFAGSGKDGKRTAFPGVSLMREELAIKSEDTFYKYRKELVEAGYISIEKTRAEGNKFDNNIYYIEAVPERKIVDSEPYPKFSGTEKPYPKFSSTEIPSTEKQGTNSISSNSISSKKVFDYLSASAEIAVAIENPLPVNHSEEEKLDLIFEALLKHAPGTCYIYNNLSVSQSQIEEIYTMLINQFPQQLDPEVVSIACDLFFSRACEIMPPAGVVMKIEMKNPVGYFKYCYTDAIKQYKARNNSRQIRKRKLS
;
A
#
# COMPACT_ATOMS: atom_id res chain seq x y z
N MET A 1 6.19 -22.28 12.89
CA MET A 1 7.04 -21.46 12.01
C MET A 1 7.82 -20.50 12.87
N HIS A 2 9.13 -20.71 13.01
CA HIS A 2 10.02 -19.66 13.46
C HIS A 2 10.34 -18.82 12.24
N ASP A 3 9.65 -17.69 12.10
CA ASP A 3 10.08 -16.61 11.21
C ASP A 3 11.57 -16.39 11.51
N THR A 4 12.44 -16.64 10.54
CA THR A 4 13.82 -16.20 10.66
C THR A 4 13.79 -14.70 10.42
N VAL A 5 13.42 -13.97 11.47
CA VAL A 5 13.67 -12.55 11.64
C VAL A 5 15.14 -12.37 11.27
N ILE A 6 15.44 -11.57 10.25
CA ILE A 6 16.79 -11.02 10.11
C ILE A 6 17.05 -10.36 11.46
N GLN A 7 17.87 -10.99 12.30
CA GLN A 7 18.17 -10.48 13.63
C GLN A 7 18.97 -9.19 13.43
N PHE A 8 18.25 -8.08 13.44
CA PHE A 8 18.75 -6.71 13.38
C PHE A 8 19.37 -6.29 14.71
N ARG A 9 19.99 -7.23 15.42
CA ARG A 9 20.49 -7.08 16.77
C ARG A 9 21.56 -5.99 16.81
N GLY A 10 21.39 -5.01 17.67
CA GLY A 10 22.24 -3.82 17.79
C GLY A 10 21.98 -2.73 16.75
N THR A 11 20.86 -2.81 16.00
CA THR A 11 20.48 -1.76 15.03
C THR A 11 19.16 -1.12 15.43
N ILE A 12 18.86 0.04 14.84
CA ILE A 12 17.59 0.76 15.05
C ILE A 12 16.33 -0.01 14.60
N TYR A 13 16.49 -1.17 13.96
CA TYR A 13 15.38 -2.03 13.50
C TYR A 13 15.12 -3.24 14.41
N GLU A 14 15.91 -3.39 15.49
CA GLU A 14 15.80 -4.52 16.42
C GLU A 14 14.42 -4.61 17.08
N GLU A 15 13.81 -3.46 17.37
CA GLU A 15 12.50 -3.34 18.01
C GLU A 15 11.34 -3.34 17.00
N GLY A 16 11.64 -3.53 15.71
CA GLY A 16 10.68 -3.52 14.62
C GLY A 16 10.69 -2.23 13.80
N TYR A 17 9.94 -2.25 12.70
CA TYR A 17 9.80 -1.13 11.78
C TYR A 17 8.49 -1.24 11.02
N GLY A 18 8.05 -0.10 10.46
CA GLY A 18 6.75 0.04 9.84
C GLY A 18 6.79 0.43 8.37
N LEU A 19 5.81 -0.04 7.59
CA LEU A 19 5.58 0.47 6.24
C LEU A 19 4.82 1.80 6.31
N LEU A 20 5.48 2.88 5.87
CA LEU A 20 4.93 4.22 5.82
C LEU A 20 4.40 4.56 4.42
N ALA A 21 3.12 4.90 4.30
CA ALA A 21 2.50 5.21 3.02
C ALA A 21 2.91 6.61 2.50
N GLN A 22 3.51 6.66 1.32
CA GLN A 22 3.88 7.93 0.68
C GLN A 22 2.67 8.84 0.44
N ARG A 23 1.48 8.26 0.18
CA ARG A 23 0.23 9.00 -0.02
C ARG A 23 -0.11 9.89 1.17
N VAL A 24 0.00 9.36 2.40
CA VAL A 24 -0.27 10.12 3.63
C VAL A 24 0.78 11.22 3.83
N MET A 25 2.04 10.91 3.57
CA MET A 25 3.13 11.89 3.69
C MET A 25 3.04 13.03 2.67
N ARG A 26 2.53 12.74 1.46
CA ARG A 26 2.32 13.71 0.38
C ARG A 26 1.00 14.48 0.48
N ASP A 27 0.06 14.06 1.34
CA ASP A 27 -1.21 14.76 1.50
C ASP A 27 -0.98 16.14 2.14
N LYS A 28 -1.28 17.20 1.38
CA LYS A 28 -1.09 18.59 1.82
C LYS A 28 -2.16 19.05 2.81
N ASN A 29 -3.25 18.29 2.93
CA ASN A 29 -4.36 18.61 3.82
C ASN A 29 -4.19 18.01 5.22
N ILE A 30 -3.17 17.17 5.41
CA ILE A 30 -2.87 16.56 6.70
C ILE A 30 -1.76 17.34 7.41
N ASN A 31 -2.04 17.68 8.66
CA ASN A 31 -1.13 18.38 9.55
C ASN A 31 0.16 17.57 9.78
N PRO A 32 1.33 18.20 9.86
CA PRO A 32 2.58 17.52 10.20
C PRO A 32 2.51 16.67 11.47
N THR A 33 1.81 17.13 12.52
CA THR A 33 1.62 16.37 13.77
C THR A 33 0.76 15.12 13.54
N ALA A 34 -0.29 15.21 12.72
CA ALA A 34 -1.08 14.06 12.31
C ALA A 34 -0.21 13.03 11.54
N LYS A 35 0.66 13.50 10.64
CA LYS A 35 1.63 12.62 9.93
C LYS A 35 2.60 11.93 10.89
N ALA A 36 3.06 12.63 11.93
CA ALA A 36 3.93 12.04 12.96
C ALA A 36 3.20 10.93 13.75
N ILE A 37 1.94 11.18 14.15
CA ILE A 37 1.10 10.16 14.80
C ILE A 37 0.92 8.95 13.87
N TYR A 38 0.61 9.18 12.59
CA TYR A 38 0.47 8.10 11.60
C TYR A 38 1.76 7.30 11.43
N ALA A 39 2.92 7.98 11.34
CA ALA A 39 4.21 7.32 11.20
C ALA A 39 4.58 6.47 12.41
N TYR A 40 4.28 6.96 13.61
CA TYR A 40 4.41 6.20 14.84
C TYR A 40 3.52 4.96 14.80
N LEU A 41 2.23 5.10 14.50
CA LEU A 41 1.34 3.94 14.36
C LEU A 41 1.87 2.93 13.35
N CYS A 42 2.44 3.38 12.23
CA CYS A 42 3.07 2.50 11.26
C CYS A 42 4.23 1.69 11.84
N SER A 43 5.10 2.26 12.67
CA SER A 43 6.25 1.56 13.24
C SER A 43 5.86 0.45 14.22
N PHE A 44 4.71 0.59 14.88
CA PHE A 44 4.16 -0.41 15.80
C PHE A 44 3.17 -1.37 15.12
N ALA A 45 2.82 -1.14 13.86
CA ALA A 45 1.80 -1.92 13.19
C ALA A 45 2.34 -3.26 12.69
N GLY A 46 1.86 -4.34 13.30
CA GLY A 46 2.08 -5.71 12.82
C GLY A 46 1.01 -6.14 11.82
N SER A 47 1.31 -7.16 11.02
CA SER A 47 0.30 -7.88 10.24
C SER A 47 -0.35 -8.92 11.14
N GLY A 48 -1.62 -8.73 11.47
CA GLY A 48 -2.43 -9.73 12.16
C GLY A 48 -2.69 -10.96 11.27
N LYS A 49 -3.18 -12.06 11.86
CA LYS A 49 -3.56 -13.28 11.12
C LYS A 49 -4.64 -13.04 10.06
N ASP A 50 -5.41 -11.97 10.23
CA ASP A 50 -6.48 -11.51 9.34
C ASP A 50 -5.98 -10.57 8.23
N GLY A 51 -4.66 -10.39 8.10
CA GLY A 51 -4.05 -9.49 7.11
C GLY A 51 -4.22 -8.00 7.41
N LYS A 52 -4.88 -7.64 8.53
CA LYS A 52 -5.03 -6.25 8.95
C LYS A 52 -3.74 -5.74 9.55
N ARG A 53 -3.43 -4.47 9.28
CA ARG A 53 -2.28 -3.76 9.87
C ARG A 53 -2.76 -3.02 11.11
N THR A 54 -2.45 -3.56 12.28
CA THR A 54 -2.93 -3.02 13.55
C THR A 54 -1.79 -2.63 14.49
N ALA A 55 -1.99 -1.54 15.20
CA ALA A 55 -1.10 -1.04 16.25
C ALA A 55 -1.92 -0.79 17.53
N PHE A 56 -1.32 -1.02 18.69
CA PHE A 56 -1.98 -0.86 20.00
C PHE A 56 -1.16 -0.04 21.03
N PRO A 57 -0.41 1.01 20.64
CA PRO A 57 0.25 1.86 21.63
C PRO A 57 -0.76 2.68 22.44
N GLY A 58 -0.44 2.93 23.72
CA GLY A 58 -1.23 3.79 24.58
C GLY A 58 -1.17 5.26 24.16
N VAL A 59 -2.23 6.03 24.43
CA VAL A 59 -2.27 7.48 24.12
C VAL A 59 -1.20 8.25 24.89
N SER A 60 -1.02 7.94 26.18
CA SER A 60 0.01 8.59 27.01
C SER A 60 1.42 8.33 26.47
N LEU A 61 1.71 7.08 26.07
CA LEU A 61 3.00 6.70 25.47
C LEU A 61 3.28 7.48 24.18
N MET A 62 2.33 7.46 23.25
CA MET A 62 2.47 8.20 21.98
C MET A 62 2.71 9.69 22.21
N ARG A 63 2.01 10.30 23.16
CA ARG A 63 2.16 11.72 23.46
C ARG A 63 3.52 12.05 24.03
N GLU A 64 4.01 11.23 24.95
CA GLU A 64 5.31 11.39 25.58
C GLU A 64 6.43 11.30 24.53
N GLU A 65 6.44 10.23 23.74
CA GLU A 65 7.51 9.96 22.77
C GLU A 65 7.48 10.88 21.55
N LEU A 66 6.28 11.32 21.11
CA LEU A 66 6.13 12.32 20.04
C LEU A 66 6.23 13.77 20.56
N ALA A 67 6.49 13.96 21.86
CA ALA A 67 6.55 15.27 22.52
C ALA A 67 5.29 16.14 22.32
N ILE A 68 4.11 15.51 22.26
CA ILE A 68 2.81 16.18 22.13
C ILE A 68 2.28 16.51 23.53
N LYS A 69 2.57 17.73 23.98
CA LYS A 69 2.27 18.21 25.34
C LYS A 69 0.78 18.15 25.70
N SER A 70 -0.10 18.55 24.81
CA SER A 70 -1.56 18.65 25.06
C SER A 70 -2.32 17.42 24.58
N GLU A 71 -3.21 16.91 25.43
CA GLU A 71 -4.08 15.79 25.09
C GLU A 71 -5.07 16.15 23.98
N ASP A 72 -5.67 17.34 24.08
CA ASP A 72 -6.57 17.88 23.07
C ASP A 72 -5.90 17.99 21.71
N THR A 73 -4.62 18.39 21.69
CA THR A 73 -3.82 18.47 20.46
C THR A 73 -3.63 17.10 19.83
N PHE A 74 -3.30 16.08 20.65
CA PHE A 74 -3.19 14.71 20.17
C PHE A 74 -4.53 14.21 19.59
N TYR A 75 -5.63 14.37 20.32
CA TYR A 75 -6.94 13.91 19.86
C TYR A 75 -7.43 14.64 18.61
N LYS A 76 -7.18 15.95 18.50
CA LYS A 76 -7.47 16.73 17.29
C LYS A 76 -6.79 16.12 16.06
N TYR A 77 -5.48 15.91 16.11
CA TYR A 77 -4.73 15.41 14.94
C TYR A 77 -4.92 13.93 14.68
N ARG A 78 -5.21 13.14 15.72
CA ARG A 78 -5.67 11.76 15.54
C ARG A 78 -7.03 11.70 14.85
N LYS A 79 -7.97 12.57 15.24
CA LYS A 79 -9.30 12.67 14.62
C LYS A 79 -9.19 13.05 13.14
N GLU A 80 -8.28 13.96 12.81
CA GLU A 80 -7.97 14.34 11.43
C GLU A 80 -7.58 13.13 10.56
N LEU A 81 -6.75 12.21 11.07
CA LEU A 81 -6.41 10.96 10.37
C LEU A 81 -7.62 10.04 10.17
N VAL A 82 -8.53 9.98 11.14
CA VAL A 82 -9.76 9.18 11.06
C VAL A 82 -10.73 9.76 10.03
N GLU A 83 -10.92 11.08 10.03
CA GLU A 83 -11.78 11.79 9.09
C GLU A 83 -11.26 11.67 7.65
N ALA A 84 -9.93 11.74 7.48
CA ALA A 84 -9.28 11.52 6.20
C ALA A 84 -9.32 10.05 5.73
N GLY A 85 -9.73 9.12 6.58
CA GLY A 85 -9.81 7.69 6.27
C GLY A 85 -8.48 6.96 6.35
N TYR A 86 -7.43 7.56 6.91
CA TYR A 86 -6.10 6.93 6.97
C TYR A 86 -5.95 5.92 8.12
N ILE A 87 -6.73 6.09 9.18
CA ILE A 87 -6.79 5.13 10.28
C ILE A 87 -8.24 4.92 10.73
N SER A 88 -8.53 3.74 11.28
CA SER A 88 -9.72 3.51 12.09
C SER A 88 -9.33 3.08 13.51
N ILE A 89 -10.25 3.23 14.47
CA ILE A 89 -9.97 2.99 15.89
C ILE A 89 -11.09 2.11 16.46
N GLU A 90 -10.70 0.97 17.02
CA GLU A 90 -11.57 0.12 17.82
C GLU A 90 -11.20 0.28 19.31
N LYS A 91 -12.20 0.53 20.16
CA LYS A 91 -12.01 0.57 21.60
C LYS A 91 -12.29 -0.82 22.17
N THR A 92 -11.29 -1.45 22.75
CA THR A 92 -11.46 -2.71 23.46
C THR A 92 -11.74 -2.45 24.93
N ARG A 93 -12.85 -3.00 25.42
CA ARG A 93 -13.18 -3.11 26.84
C ARG A 93 -13.04 -4.58 27.21
N ALA A 94 -12.05 -4.92 28.02
CA ALA A 94 -12.00 -6.24 28.63
C ALA A 94 -12.94 -6.24 29.85
N GLU A 95 -13.84 -7.23 29.92
CA GLU A 95 -14.73 -7.43 31.09
C GLU A 95 -13.90 -7.44 32.38
N GLY A 96 -14.17 -6.49 33.27
CA GLY A 96 -13.50 -6.38 34.58
C GLY A 96 -12.18 -5.60 34.60
N ASN A 97 -11.64 -5.18 33.45
CA ASN A 97 -10.41 -4.38 33.41
C ASN A 97 -10.73 -2.87 33.36
N LYS A 98 -10.03 -2.08 34.18
CA LYS A 98 -10.27 -0.64 34.37
C LYS A 98 -9.75 0.24 33.22
N PHE A 99 -9.13 -0.35 32.20
CA PHE A 99 -8.40 0.35 31.16
C PHE A 99 -9.03 0.09 29.78
N ASP A 100 -9.43 1.18 29.11
CA ASP A 100 -9.84 1.17 27.71
C ASP A 100 -8.58 1.17 26.82
N ASN A 101 -8.38 0.11 26.02
CA ASN A 101 -7.29 0.06 25.06
C ASN A 101 -7.79 0.37 23.65
N ASN A 102 -7.03 1.20 22.92
CA ASN A 102 -7.34 1.51 21.52
C ASN A 102 -6.54 0.57 20.62
N ILE A 103 -7.22 -0.07 19.67
CA ILE A 103 -6.61 -0.75 18.53
C ILE A 103 -6.75 0.20 17.33
N TYR A 104 -5.61 0.55 16.74
CA TYR A 104 -5.52 1.39 15.56
C TYR A 104 -5.34 0.52 14.33
N TYR A 105 -6.16 0.72 13.31
CA TYR A 105 -6.04 0.06 12.02
C TYR A 105 -5.48 1.05 11.00
N ILE A 106 -4.47 0.63 10.24
CA ILE A 106 -3.94 1.41 9.12
C ILE A 106 -4.68 1.01 7.86
N GLU A 107 -5.47 1.94 7.32
CA GLU A 107 -6.33 1.67 6.17
C GLU A 107 -5.52 1.74 4.87
N ALA A 108 -5.45 0.62 4.15
CA ALA A 108 -4.78 0.54 2.85
C ALA A 108 -5.56 1.29 1.75
N VAL A 109 -6.89 1.30 1.87
CA VAL A 109 -7.81 2.02 1.00
C VAL A 109 -8.53 3.07 1.85
N PRO A 110 -8.12 4.34 1.80
CA PRO A 110 -8.72 5.35 2.65
C PRO A 110 -10.11 5.72 2.17
N GLU A 111 -11.11 5.45 3.00
CA GLU A 111 -12.48 5.93 2.84
C GLU A 111 -12.67 7.18 3.69
N ARG A 112 -12.84 8.34 3.04
CA ARG A 112 -13.10 9.59 3.77
C ARG A 112 -14.46 9.49 4.45
N LYS A 113 -14.49 9.70 5.76
CA LYS A 113 -15.74 9.82 6.50
C LYS A 113 -16.29 11.21 6.23
N ILE A 114 -17.37 11.29 5.45
CA ILE A 114 -18.18 12.51 5.35
C ILE A 114 -18.86 12.64 6.69
N VAL A 115 -18.36 13.53 7.54
CA VAL A 115 -19.02 13.86 8.79
C VAL A 115 -20.12 14.85 8.42
N ASP A 116 -21.35 14.36 8.30
CA ASP A 116 -22.52 15.24 8.41
C ASP A 116 -22.38 15.95 9.76
N SER A 117 -22.38 17.28 9.73
CA SER A 117 -22.30 18.10 10.93
C SER A 117 -23.58 17.92 11.75
N GLU A 118 -23.66 16.85 12.51
CA GLU A 118 -24.67 16.74 13.57
C GLU A 118 -24.34 17.76 14.66
N PRO A 119 -25.29 18.65 15.02
CA PRO A 119 -25.09 19.61 16.08
C PRO A 119 -25.04 18.89 17.42
N TYR A 120 -23.98 19.15 18.16
CA TYR A 120 -23.71 18.65 19.51
C TYR A 120 -24.95 18.79 20.43
N PRO A 121 -25.31 17.77 21.22
CA PRO A 121 -26.22 17.95 22.34
C PRO A 121 -25.52 18.78 23.43
N LYS A 122 -26.08 19.97 23.71
CA LYS A 122 -25.68 20.79 24.86
C LYS A 122 -26.03 20.04 26.14
N PHE A 123 -25.03 19.54 26.85
CA PHE A 123 -25.21 19.17 28.25
C PHE A 123 -25.23 20.44 29.12
N SER A 124 -26.32 20.56 29.88
CA SER A 124 -26.63 21.63 30.83
C SER A 124 -25.98 21.42 32.20
N GLY A 125 -25.57 22.53 32.83
CA GLY A 125 -25.07 22.62 34.22
C GLY A 125 -23.58 22.98 34.22
N THR A 126 -23.10 24.04 34.86
CA THR A 126 -23.53 24.70 36.10
C THR A 126 -23.03 26.15 36.10
N GLU A 127 -23.82 27.05 36.67
CA GLU A 127 -23.52 28.47 36.84
C GLU A 127 -22.26 28.73 37.68
N LYS A 128 -21.44 29.71 37.27
CA LYS A 128 -20.87 30.77 38.14
C LYS A 128 -20.30 31.93 37.30
N PRO A 129 -20.42 33.20 37.75
CA PRO A 129 -20.40 34.39 36.88
C PRO A 129 -19.09 35.17 36.94
N TYR A 130 -18.58 35.65 35.80
CA TYR A 130 -17.47 36.62 35.73
C TYR A 130 -17.66 37.54 34.49
N PRO A 131 -17.07 38.75 34.43
CA PRO A 131 -17.83 39.99 34.60
C PRO A 131 -17.98 40.81 33.31
N LYS A 132 -18.96 41.73 33.36
CA LYS A 132 -19.23 42.80 32.39
C LYS A 132 -17.97 43.59 32.02
N PHE A 133 -17.73 43.74 30.71
CA PHE A 133 -17.16 44.96 30.15
C PHE A 133 -18.00 45.43 28.95
N SER A 134 -17.99 46.74 28.79
CA SER A 134 -19.03 47.60 28.23
C SER A 134 -19.21 47.58 26.72
N SER A 135 -20.43 47.91 26.35
CA SER A 135 -20.99 48.17 25.02
C SER A 135 -20.18 49.13 24.14
N THR A 136 -20.20 48.90 22.83
CA THR A 136 -20.35 49.98 21.85
C THR A 136 -21.10 49.46 20.60
N GLU A 137 -22.35 49.89 20.54
CA GLU A 137 -23.20 50.31 19.41
C GLU A 137 -23.06 49.67 18.00
N ILE A 138 -24.25 49.29 17.49
CA ILE A 138 -24.63 48.68 16.22
C ILE A 138 -25.03 49.80 15.22
N PRO A 139 -25.14 49.57 13.89
CA PRO A 139 -26.47 49.21 13.31
C PRO A 139 -26.37 48.20 12.13
N SER A 140 -27.12 47.10 12.07
CA SER A 140 -28.57 46.93 11.80
C SER A 140 -29.04 47.31 10.38
N THR A 141 -29.28 46.32 9.50
CA THR A 141 -30.51 46.17 8.65
C THR A 141 -30.45 44.83 7.88
N GLU A 142 -31.31 43.84 8.21
CA GLU A 142 -32.56 43.42 7.52
C GLU A 142 -32.37 42.93 6.06
N LYS A 143 -32.93 41.83 5.53
CA LYS A 143 -33.88 40.78 5.95
C LYS A 143 -33.98 39.73 4.82
N GLN A 144 -34.41 38.51 5.18
CA GLN A 144 -35.21 37.52 4.43
C GLN A 144 -34.62 36.65 3.28
N GLY A 145 -34.86 35.33 3.40
CA GLY A 145 -34.87 34.38 2.29
C GLY A 145 -34.56 32.93 2.70
N THR A 146 -35.59 32.11 2.94
CA THR A 146 -35.52 30.67 3.24
C THR A 146 -35.11 29.79 2.04
N ASN A 147 -34.33 28.75 2.34
CA ASN A 147 -34.18 27.43 1.70
C ASN A 147 -34.13 27.28 0.17
N SER A 148 -32.98 26.81 -0.34
CA SER A 148 -32.96 25.62 -1.22
C SER A 148 -31.56 24.98 -1.23
N ILE A 149 -31.55 23.66 -1.08
CA ILE A 149 -30.40 22.79 -1.33
C ILE A 149 -30.09 22.90 -2.83
N SER A 150 -28.88 23.35 -3.18
CA SER A 150 -28.30 23.12 -4.49
C SER A 150 -26.94 22.46 -4.33
N SER A 151 -26.92 21.17 -4.62
CA SER A 151 -25.72 20.40 -4.90
C SER A 151 -25.19 20.81 -6.27
N ASN A 152 -23.99 21.38 -6.33
CA ASN A 152 -23.07 21.39 -7.48
C ASN A 152 -21.80 22.18 -7.07
N SER A 153 -20.59 21.91 -7.53
CA SER A 153 -20.13 21.10 -8.65
C SER A 153 -18.64 20.84 -8.46
N ILE A 154 -18.21 19.59 -8.53
CA ILE A 154 -16.80 19.29 -8.81
C ILE A 154 -16.60 19.62 -10.29
N SER A 155 -15.75 20.64 -10.52
CA SER A 155 -15.36 21.18 -11.82
C SER A 155 -15.38 20.14 -12.94
N SER A 156 -16.26 20.39 -13.89
CA SER A 156 -16.66 19.59 -15.05
C SER A 156 -15.53 19.26 -16.03
N LYS A 157 -14.27 19.57 -15.73
CA LYS A 157 -13.12 19.31 -16.60
C LYS A 157 -12.55 17.90 -16.40
N LYS A 158 -12.40 17.44 -15.16
CA LYS A 158 -11.79 16.12 -14.86
C LYS A 158 -12.69 14.93 -15.20
N VAL A 159 -14.01 15.14 -15.15
CA VAL A 159 -14.99 14.12 -15.54
C VAL A 159 -15.06 14.02 -17.07
N PHE A 160 -14.93 15.14 -17.77
CA PHE A 160 -14.85 15.14 -19.24
C PHE A 160 -13.56 14.51 -19.74
N ASP A 161 -12.42 14.73 -19.07
CA ASP A 161 -11.13 14.10 -19.40
C ASP A 161 -11.17 12.56 -19.25
N TYR A 162 -11.97 12.04 -18.31
CA TYR A 162 -12.12 10.60 -18.08
C TYR A 162 -13.09 9.94 -19.06
N LEU A 163 -14.18 10.64 -19.42
CA LEU A 163 -15.12 10.17 -20.44
C LEU A 163 -14.55 10.31 -21.86
N SER A 164 -13.73 11.33 -22.14
CA SER A 164 -13.03 11.46 -23.41
C SER A 164 -11.96 10.39 -23.56
N ALA A 165 -11.21 10.06 -22.50
CA ALA A 165 -10.25 8.95 -22.51
C ALA A 165 -10.95 7.59 -22.71
N SER A 166 -12.16 7.37 -22.16
CA SER A 166 -12.92 6.14 -22.43
C SER A 166 -13.53 6.09 -23.84
N ALA A 167 -13.88 7.25 -24.42
CA ALA A 167 -14.36 7.34 -25.79
C ALA A 167 -13.21 7.19 -26.81
N GLU A 168 -12.01 7.66 -26.49
CA GLU A 168 -10.79 7.43 -27.28
C GLU A 168 -10.40 5.95 -27.33
N ILE A 169 -10.61 5.21 -26.22
CA ILE A 169 -10.44 3.74 -26.20
C ILE A 169 -11.50 3.05 -27.09
N ALA A 170 -12.75 3.51 -27.06
CA ALA A 170 -13.82 2.95 -27.90
C ALA A 170 -13.63 3.25 -29.40
N VAL A 171 -13.07 4.42 -29.75
CA VAL A 171 -12.74 4.79 -31.14
C VAL A 171 -11.47 4.09 -31.64
N ALA A 172 -10.51 3.81 -30.76
CA ALA A 172 -9.29 3.05 -31.09
C ALA A 172 -9.57 1.58 -31.45
N ILE A 173 -10.71 1.03 -31.02
CA ILE A 173 -11.18 -0.32 -31.42
C ILE A 173 -11.68 -0.31 -32.87
N GLU A 174 -12.14 0.83 -33.41
CA GLU A 174 -12.66 0.94 -34.77
C GLU A 174 -11.63 1.48 -35.79
N ASN A 175 -10.57 2.17 -35.35
CA ASN A 175 -9.46 2.59 -36.23
C ASN A 175 -8.12 2.62 -35.47
N PRO A 176 -7.28 1.58 -35.56
CA PRO A 176 -5.99 1.56 -34.89
C PRO A 176 -5.01 2.53 -35.57
N LEU A 177 -4.43 3.44 -34.78
CA LEU A 177 -3.26 4.22 -35.17
C LEU A 177 -2.09 3.27 -35.48
N PRO A 178 -1.18 3.61 -36.40
CA PRO A 178 -0.10 2.71 -36.80
C PRO A 178 0.87 2.51 -35.62
N VAL A 179 0.79 1.33 -35.00
CA VAL A 179 1.60 0.90 -33.86
C VAL A 179 2.97 0.43 -34.35
N ASN A 180 4.04 0.83 -33.64
CA ASN A 180 5.38 0.27 -33.85
C ASN A 180 5.39 -1.20 -33.41
N HIS A 181 5.11 -2.11 -34.35
CA HIS A 181 4.95 -3.55 -34.15
C HIS A 181 6.07 -4.24 -33.32
N SER A 182 7.29 -3.70 -33.25
CA SER A 182 8.42 -4.38 -32.58
C SER A 182 8.42 -4.36 -31.04
N GLU A 183 7.81 -3.38 -30.36
CA GLU A 183 7.87 -3.30 -28.89
C GLU A 183 6.70 -4.04 -28.23
N GLU A 184 5.52 -3.99 -28.85
CA GLU A 184 4.34 -4.76 -28.41
C GLU A 184 4.59 -6.27 -28.53
N GLU A 185 5.16 -6.72 -29.66
CA GLU A 185 5.56 -8.11 -29.87
C GLU A 185 6.55 -8.63 -28.80
N LYS A 186 7.48 -7.78 -28.33
CA LYS A 186 8.41 -8.17 -27.26
C LYS A 186 7.69 -8.32 -25.92
N LEU A 187 6.78 -7.41 -25.60
CA LEU A 187 6.02 -7.45 -24.35
C LEU A 187 5.11 -8.69 -24.30
N ASP A 188 4.47 -9.03 -25.42
CA ASP A 188 3.69 -10.26 -25.56
C ASP A 188 4.54 -11.50 -25.30
N LEU A 189 5.74 -11.57 -25.89
CA LEU A 189 6.66 -12.69 -25.67
C LEU A 189 7.10 -12.83 -24.20
N ILE A 190 7.20 -11.74 -23.45
CA ILE A 190 7.49 -11.77 -22.00
C ILE A 190 6.32 -12.36 -21.23
N PHE A 191 5.10 -11.90 -21.52
CA PHE A 191 3.90 -12.38 -20.83
C PHE A 191 3.65 -13.86 -21.14
N GLU A 192 3.78 -14.26 -22.40
CA GLU A 192 3.71 -15.67 -22.83
C GLU A 192 4.75 -16.54 -22.15
N ALA A 193 5.99 -16.04 -21.99
CA ALA A 193 7.02 -16.76 -21.25
C ALA A 193 6.64 -16.98 -19.78
N LEU A 194 6.03 -15.98 -19.13
CA LEU A 194 5.55 -16.12 -17.76
C LEU A 194 4.40 -17.14 -17.67
N LEU A 195 3.39 -17.04 -18.53
CA LEU A 195 2.26 -17.98 -18.57
C LEU A 195 2.73 -19.42 -18.81
N LYS A 196 3.74 -19.60 -19.67
CA LYS A 196 4.30 -20.91 -19.98
C LYS A 196 5.10 -21.51 -18.82
N HIS A 197 5.95 -20.72 -18.17
CA HIS A 197 6.96 -21.26 -17.25
C HIS A 197 6.57 -21.15 -15.78
N ALA A 198 5.89 -20.09 -15.36
CA ALA A 198 5.59 -19.83 -13.96
C ALA A 198 4.71 -20.92 -13.31
N PRO A 199 3.64 -21.44 -13.97
CA PRO A 199 2.77 -22.44 -13.34
C PRO A 199 3.47 -23.74 -12.91
N GLY A 200 4.55 -24.14 -13.61
CA GLY A 200 5.29 -25.37 -13.32
C GLY A 200 6.54 -25.19 -12.45
N THR A 201 6.87 -23.96 -12.06
CA THR A 201 8.17 -23.65 -11.43
C THR A 201 8.06 -22.66 -10.25
N CYS A 202 7.05 -21.81 -10.26
CA CYS A 202 6.84 -20.80 -9.24
C CYS A 202 5.74 -21.25 -8.30
N TYR A 203 6.13 -21.82 -7.17
CA TYR A 203 5.21 -22.30 -6.14
C TYR A 203 5.17 -21.36 -4.93
N ILE A 204 4.00 -21.30 -4.30
CA ILE A 204 3.69 -20.55 -3.09
C ILE A 204 3.32 -21.55 -1.96
N TYR A 205 2.77 -21.04 -0.86
CA TYR A 205 2.42 -21.84 0.32
C TYR A 205 1.58 -23.10 -0.04
N ASN A 206 1.79 -24.20 0.70
CA ASN A 206 1.12 -25.49 0.49
C ASN A 206 1.28 -26.09 -0.92
N ASN A 207 2.42 -25.88 -1.58
CA ASN A 207 2.73 -26.44 -2.90
C ASN A 207 1.76 -25.98 -4.01
N LEU A 208 1.04 -24.88 -3.77
CA LEU A 208 0.20 -24.25 -4.77
C LEU A 208 1.10 -23.49 -5.75
N SER A 209 0.75 -23.51 -7.03
CA SER A 209 1.44 -22.66 -8.00
C SER A 209 1.00 -21.20 -7.86
N VAL A 210 1.81 -20.26 -8.36
CA VAL A 210 1.41 -18.86 -8.47
C VAL A 210 0.13 -18.74 -9.29
N SER A 211 -0.80 -17.89 -8.83
CA SER A 211 -2.05 -17.64 -9.54
C SER A 211 -1.83 -16.73 -10.75
N GLN A 212 -2.81 -16.68 -11.66
CA GLN A 212 -2.78 -15.76 -12.81
C GLN A 212 -2.61 -14.29 -12.38
N SER A 213 -3.31 -13.85 -11.33
CA SER A 213 -3.15 -12.50 -10.77
C SER A 213 -1.72 -12.24 -10.28
N GLN A 214 -1.05 -13.23 -9.69
CA GLN A 214 0.35 -13.08 -9.29
C GLN A 214 1.30 -13.06 -10.49
N ILE A 215 0.97 -13.77 -11.57
CA ILE A 215 1.72 -13.70 -12.84
C ILE A 215 1.61 -12.28 -13.44
N GLU A 216 0.42 -11.68 -13.42
CA GLU A 216 0.19 -10.30 -13.87
C GLU A 216 0.95 -9.28 -13.01
N GLU A 217 1.02 -9.49 -11.68
CA GLU A 217 1.85 -8.68 -10.78
C GLU A 217 3.35 -8.83 -11.08
N ILE A 218 3.82 -10.05 -11.36
CA ILE A 218 5.20 -10.30 -11.79
C ILE A 218 5.48 -9.58 -13.11
N TYR A 219 4.60 -9.71 -14.09
CA TYR A 219 4.72 -9.03 -15.39
C TYR A 219 4.80 -7.52 -15.23
N THR A 220 3.88 -6.93 -14.46
CA THR A 220 3.85 -5.50 -14.14
C THR A 220 5.15 -5.06 -13.45
N MET A 221 5.65 -5.87 -12.51
CA MET A 221 6.93 -5.61 -11.85
C MET A 221 8.11 -5.62 -12.83
N LEU A 222 8.14 -6.56 -13.77
CA LEU A 222 9.22 -6.67 -14.77
C LEU A 222 9.26 -5.45 -15.69
N ILE A 223 8.11 -5.03 -16.22
CA ILE A 223 8.03 -3.85 -17.10
C ILE A 223 8.48 -2.59 -16.36
N ASN A 224 8.04 -2.42 -15.12
CA ASN A 224 8.33 -1.22 -14.35
C ASN A 224 9.79 -1.14 -13.88
N GLN A 225 10.41 -2.27 -13.54
CA GLN A 225 11.72 -2.28 -12.89
C GLN A 225 12.87 -2.68 -13.83
N PHE A 226 12.59 -3.37 -14.93
CA PHE A 226 13.59 -3.86 -15.88
C PHE A 226 13.25 -3.51 -17.34
N PRO A 227 12.73 -2.31 -17.68
CA PRO A 227 12.21 -2.02 -19.02
C PRO A 227 13.22 -2.24 -20.16
N GLN A 228 14.51 -2.04 -19.90
CA GLN A 228 15.59 -2.22 -20.89
C GLN A 228 16.24 -3.62 -20.87
N GLN A 229 15.74 -4.53 -20.03
CA GLN A 229 16.33 -5.85 -19.77
C GLN A 229 15.26 -6.95 -19.78
N LEU A 230 14.15 -6.70 -20.49
CA LEU A 230 13.10 -7.67 -20.74
C LEU A 230 13.57 -8.66 -21.81
N ASP A 231 13.67 -9.92 -21.44
CA ASP A 231 14.04 -11.00 -22.36
C ASP A 231 13.31 -12.31 -21.96
N PRO A 232 12.60 -12.98 -22.88
CA PRO A 232 11.87 -14.22 -22.59
C PRO A 232 12.75 -15.37 -22.07
N GLU A 233 14.00 -15.48 -22.54
CA GLU A 233 14.93 -16.49 -22.03
C GLU A 233 15.33 -16.19 -20.58
N VAL A 234 15.48 -14.90 -20.24
CA VAL A 234 15.77 -14.48 -18.85
C VAL A 234 14.60 -14.81 -17.92
N VAL A 235 13.34 -14.65 -18.38
CA VAL A 235 12.14 -15.08 -17.65
C VAL A 235 12.19 -16.57 -17.35
N SER A 236 12.49 -17.41 -18.34
CA SER A 236 12.62 -18.86 -18.14
C SER A 236 13.69 -19.20 -17.09
N ILE A 237 14.86 -18.55 -17.15
CA ILE A 237 15.93 -18.78 -16.17
C ILE A 237 15.48 -18.33 -14.76
N ALA A 238 14.74 -17.22 -14.66
CA ALA A 238 14.23 -16.71 -13.40
C ALA A 238 13.23 -17.70 -12.75
N CYS A 239 12.33 -18.27 -13.54
CA CYS A 239 11.43 -19.35 -13.15
C CYS A 239 12.18 -20.57 -12.59
N ASP A 240 13.22 -21.03 -13.29
CA ASP A 240 14.05 -22.16 -12.82
C ASP A 240 14.80 -21.83 -11.51
N LEU A 241 15.29 -20.60 -11.39
CA LEU A 241 15.93 -20.12 -10.16
C LEU A 241 14.95 -20.03 -9.00
N PHE A 242 13.71 -19.61 -9.27
CA PHE A 242 12.64 -19.61 -8.29
C PHE A 242 12.45 -21.03 -7.75
N PHE A 243 12.21 -22.00 -8.64
CA PHE A 243 11.98 -23.38 -8.25
C PHE A 243 13.17 -23.98 -7.48
N SER A 244 14.37 -23.90 -8.06
CA SER A 244 15.57 -24.52 -7.47
C SER A 244 15.92 -23.98 -6.09
N ARG A 245 15.61 -22.71 -5.81
CA ARG A 245 15.89 -22.08 -4.51
C ARG A 245 14.77 -22.28 -3.51
N ALA A 246 13.51 -22.25 -3.95
CA ALA A 246 12.36 -22.29 -3.07
C ALA A 246 11.75 -23.70 -2.88
N CYS A 247 12.01 -24.63 -3.79
CA CYS A 247 11.31 -25.91 -3.88
C CYS A 247 12.28 -27.10 -3.92
N GLU A 248 11.78 -28.26 -3.52
CA GLU A 248 12.41 -29.57 -3.66
C GLU A 248 11.37 -30.60 -4.10
N ILE A 249 11.79 -31.68 -4.75
CA ILE A 249 10.90 -32.77 -5.16
C ILE A 249 11.09 -33.92 -4.17
N MET A 250 10.05 -34.29 -3.43
CA MET A 250 10.05 -35.40 -2.48
C MET A 250 8.96 -36.42 -2.85
N PRO A 251 9.30 -37.60 -3.41
CA PRO A 251 8.33 -38.67 -3.62
C PRO A 251 7.89 -39.31 -2.29
N PRO A 252 6.58 -39.61 -2.04
CA PRO A 252 5.42 -39.41 -2.92
C PRO A 252 4.71 -38.05 -2.76
N ALA A 253 5.24 -37.15 -1.92
CA ALA A 253 4.63 -35.86 -1.57
C ALA A 253 4.64 -34.79 -2.68
N GLY A 254 5.37 -35.02 -3.78
CA GLY A 254 5.43 -34.11 -4.92
C GLY A 254 6.43 -32.97 -4.71
N VAL A 255 6.05 -31.74 -5.12
CA VAL A 255 6.85 -30.54 -4.85
C VAL A 255 6.66 -30.15 -3.39
N VAL A 256 7.74 -29.88 -2.67
CA VAL A 256 7.74 -29.38 -1.30
C VAL A 256 8.46 -28.05 -1.24
N MET A 257 7.84 -27.06 -0.61
CA MET A 257 8.46 -25.75 -0.38
C MET A 257 9.53 -25.84 0.72
N LYS A 258 10.76 -25.45 0.40
CA LYS A 258 11.88 -25.29 1.35
C LYS A 258 11.75 -24.02 2.17
N ILE A 259 11.05 -23.03 1.65
CA ILE A 259 10.85 -21.72 2.27
C ILE A 259 9.37 -21.33 2.22
N GLU A 260 8.88 -20.67 3.26
CA GLU A 260 7.55 -20.08 3.25
C GLU A 260 7.55 -18.82 2.37
N MET A 261 6.80 -18.86 1.25
CA MET A 261 6.78 -17.80 0.26
C MET A 261 5.69 -16.76 0.58
N LYS A 262 6.02 -15.73 1.35
CA LYS A 262 5.10 -14.63 1.72
C LYS A 262 4.98 -13.52 0.66
N ASN A 263 6.00 -13.35 -0.19
CA ASN A 263 6.01 -12.36 -1.29
C ASN A 263 6.60 -12.98 -2.57
N PRO A 264 5.78 -13.67 -3.38
CA PRO A 264 6.26 -14.36 -4.58
C PRO A 264 6.76 -13.38 -5.65
N VAL A 265 6.14 -12.21 -5.81
CA VAL A 265 6.55 -11.19 -6.80
C VAL A 265 7.94 -10.64 -6.46
N GLY A 266 8.17 -10.30 -5.19
CA GLY A 266 9.46 -9.82 -4.72
C GLY A 266 10.56 -10.89 -4.80
N TYR A 267 10.23 -12.14 -4.51
CA TYR A 267 11.15 -13.26 -4.67
C TYR A 267 11.49 -13.50 -6.14
N PHE A 268 10.50 -13.42 -7.03
CA PHE A 268 10.70 -13.52 -8.46
C PHE A 268 11.63 -12.42 -8.99
N LYS A 269 11.46 -11.17 -8.53
CA LYS A 269 12.40 -10.06 -8.84
C LYS A 269 13.84 -10.42 -8.49
N TYR A 270 14.06 -11.01 -7.32
CA TYR A 270 15.40 -11.45 -6.91
C TYR A 270 15.95 -12.52 -7.85
N CYS A 271 15.15 -13.53 -8.20
CA CYS A 271 15.54 -14.55 -9.17
C CYS A 271 15.82 -13.94 -10.57
N TYR A 272 15.01 -12.99 -11.02
CA TYR A 272 15.19 -12.30 -12.30
C TYR A 272 16.49 -11.51 -12.36
N THR A 273 16.84 -10.82 -11.27
CA THR A 273 18.10 -10.08 -11.15
C THR A 273 19.32 -11.00 -11.33
N ASP A 274 19.28 -12.20 -10.76
CA ASP A 274 20.34 -13.20 -10.93
C ASP A 274 20.27 -13.90 -12.29
N ALA A 275 19.08 -14.12 -12.83
CA ALA A 275 18.87 -14.67 -14.17
C ALA A 275 19.56 -13.81 -15.23
N ILE A 276 19.46 -12.48 -15.14
CA ILE A 276 20.18 -11.56 -16.04
C ILE A 276 21.70 -11.82 -15.99
N LYS A 277 22.28 -12.01 -14.81
CA LYS A 277 23.71 -12.28 -14.65
C LYS A 277 24.10 -13.62 -15.27
N GLN A 278 23.30 -14.66 -15.03
CA GLN A 278 23.54 -15.99 -15.60
C GLN A 278 23.38 -16.00 -17.12
N TYR A 279 22.37 -15.31 -17.65
CA TYR A 279 22.13 -15.16 -19.07
C TYR A 279 23.32 -14.50 -19.77
N LYS A 280 23.81 -13.37 -19.23
CA LYS A 280 25.02 -12.69 -19.73
C LYS A 280 26.25 -13.60 -19.71
N ALA A 281 26.47 -14.33 -18.62
CA ALA A 281 27.59 -15.26 -18.50
C ALA A 281 27.51 -16.41 -19.53
N ARG A 282 26.31 -16.98 -19.75
CA ARG A 282 26.05 -18.03 -20.75
C ARG A 282 26.30 -17.53 -22.18
N ASN A 283 25.81 -16.34 -22.51
CA ASN A 283 26.03 -15.75 -23.84
C ASN A 283 27.50 -15.42 -24.10
N ASN A 284 28.21 -14.85 -23.12
CA ASN A 284 29.65 -14.62 -23.23
C ASN A 284 30.42 -15.92 -23.43
N SER A 285 30.08 -16.98 -22.70
CA SER A 285 30.69 -18.31 -22.83
C SER A 285 30.43 -18.94 -24.21
N ARG A 286 29.20 -18.80 -24.74
CA ARG A 286 28.83 -19.25 -26.09
C ARG A 286 29.65 -18.52 -27.16
N GLN A 287 29.83 -17.21 -27.03
CA GLN A 287 30.63 -16.40 -27.96
C GLN A 287 32.12 -16.79 -27.94
N ILE A 288 32.70 -17.03 -26.75
CA ILE A 288 34.08 -17.51 -26.61
C ILE A 288 34.27 -18.88 -27.27
N ARG A 289 33.32 -19.81 -27.09
CA ARG A 289 33.38 -21.14 -27.72
C ARG A 289 33.30 -21.05 -29.25
N LYS A 290 32.41 -20.19 -29.79
CA LYS A 290 32.31 -19.98 -31.25
C LYS A 290 33.60 -19.44 -31.85
N ARG A 291 34.27 -18.49 -31.19
CA ARG A 291 35.57 -17.94 -31.62
C ARG A 291 36.75 -18.92 -31.56
N LYS A 292 36.65 -19.99 -30.76
CA LYS A 292 37.68 -21.05 -30.70
C LYS A 292 37.49 -22.14 -31.76
N LEU A 293 36.33 -22.16 -32.41
CA LEU A 293 35.95 -23.14 -33.44
C LEU A 293 35.98 -22.55 -34.86
N SER A 294 36.15 -21.22 -34.98
CA SER A 294 36.40 -20.48 -36.22
C SER A 294 37.89 -20.24 -36.41
#